data_AF-A0A3N5PAF1-F1
#
_entry.id   AF-A0A3N5PAF1-F1
#
_cell.length_a   1.000
_cell.length_b   1.000
_cell.length_c   1.000
_cell.angle_alpha   90.00
_cell.angle_beta   90.00
_cell.angle_gamma   90.00
#
_symmetry.space_group_name_H-M   'P 1'
#
loop_
_entity.id
_entity.type
_entity.pdbx_description
1 polymer ?
#
loop_
_entity_poly.entity_id
_entity_poly.type
_entity_poly.pdbx_seq_one_letter_code
_entity_poly.pdbx_strand_id
1 'polypeptide(L)'
;MQVLEEYLHARLDDYYRVVKRKEKITQQMVSILDKLRQDDPLIPPPTPRVISEKNISRLLAETGPLSDFTNWRKLMRYAGLNLRTRQSGTFQGQNKISKKGRKLLRKVLQAIALPLVKRGCLYGDFYHKKKDETKMPGNKAMTIVARHLLRKIYGWYRSGEAFDEQRFFTCISRYEKLAKAA
;
A
#
# COMPACT_ATOMS: atom_id res chain seq x y z
N MET A 1 -7.31 42.54 -19.88
CA MET A 1 -7.71 41.26 -20.49
C MET A 1 -6.47 40.49 -20.94
N GLN A 2 -5.60 41.07 -21.79
CA GLN A 2 -4.34 40.46 -22.28
C GLN A 2 -3.39 39.95 -21.18
N VAL A 3 -3.14 40.71 -20.11
CA VAL A 3 -2.26 40.27 -19.00
C VAL A 3 -2.77 38.98 -18.32
N LEU A 4 -4.09 38.81 -18.24
CA LEU A 4 -4.70 37.63 -17.62
C LEU A 4 -4.56 36.39 -18.53
N GLU A 5 -4.66 36.59 -19.85
CA GLU A 5 -4.47 35.55 -20.86
C GLU A 5 -3.01 35.09 -20.90
N GLU A 6 -2.05 36.01 -20.93
CA GLU A 6 -0.62 35.69 -20.85
C GLU A 6 -0.27 34.92 -19.56
N TYR A 7 -0.84 35.35 -18.42
CA TYR A 7 -0.65 34.66 -17.15
C TYR A 7 -1.23 33.24 -17.18
N LEU A 8 -2.43 33.05 -17.76
CA LEU A 8 -3.05 31.74 -17.91
C LEU A 8 -2.19 30.82 -18.80
N HIS A 9 -1.71 31.32 -19.93
CA HIS A 9 -0.84 30.57 -20.84
C HIS A 9 0.45 30.13 -20.13
N ALA A 10 1.13 31.02 -19.41
CA ALA A 10 2.32 30.67 -18.65
C ALA A 10 2.04 29.57 -17.60
N ARG A 11 0.89 29.61 -16.93
CA ARG A 11 0.49 28.58 -15.94
C ARG A 11 0.16 27.24 -16.58
N LEU A 12 -0.46 27.25 -17.75
CA LEU A 12 -0.73 26.03 -18.52
C LEU A 12 0.59 25.41 -19.00
N ASP A 13 1.52 26.21 -19.51
CA ASP A 13 2.84 25.74 -19.93
C ASP A 13 3.62 25.11 -18.78
N ASP A 14 3.62 25.76 -17.61
CA ASP A 14 4.22 25.19 -16.40
C ASP A 14 3.55 23.88 -15.96
N TYR A 15 2.22 23.82 -16.03
CA TYR A 15 1.47 22.59 -15.76
C TYR A 15 1.91 21.46 -16.70
N TYR A 16 1.91 21.70 -18.02
CA TYR A 16 2.33 20.70 -19.00
C TYR A 16 3.79 20.27 -18.82
N ARG A 17 4.68 21.21 -18.48
CA ARG A 17 6.08 20.93 -18.16
C ARG A 17 6.21 19.97 -16.96
N VAL A 18 5.47 20.22 -15.88
CA VAL A 18 5.48 19.37 -14.69
C VAL A 18 4.88 18.00 -14.97
N VAL A 19 3.81 17.91 -15.77
CA VAL A 19 3.21 16.64 -16.19
C VAL A 19 4.21 15.80 -16.99
N LYS A 20 4.84 16.38 -18.02
CA LYS A 20 5.87 15.70 -18.82
C LYS A 20 7.04 15.22 -17.96
N ARG A 21 7.52 16.04 -17.03
CA ARG A 21 8.61 15.66 -16.11
C ARG A 21 8.20 14.47 -15.22
N LYS A 22 6.98 14.49 -14.69
CA LYS A 22 6.44 13.40 -13.85
C LYS A 22 6.34 12.09 -14.64
N GLU A 23 5.92 12.14 -15.90
CA GLU A 23 5.86 10.98 -16.79
C GLU A 23 7.25 10.40 -17.07
N LYS A 24 8.21 11.26 -17.44
CA LYS A 24 9.61 10.85 -17.66
C LYS A 24 10.21 10.15 -16.44
N ILE A 25 10.01 10.72 -15.25
CA ILE A 25 10.48 10.10 -13.99
C ILE A 25 9.76 8.77 -13.75
N THR A 26 8.45 8.70 -14.02
CA THR A 26 7.69 7.45 -13.85
C THR A 26 8.23 6.35 -14.76
N GLN A 27 8.55 6.66 -16.02
CA GLN A 27 9.16 5.72 -16.96
C GLN A 27 10.53 5.24 -16.48
N GLN A 28 11.37 6.15 -15.96
CA GLN A 28 12.66 5.78 -15.38
C GLN A 28 12.50 4.83 -14.18
N MET A 29 11.49 5.07 -13.32
CA MET A 29 11.19 4.19 -12.18
C MET A 29 10.78 2.78 -12.63
N VAL A 30 9.98 2.68 -13.70
CA VAL A 30 9.56 1.39 -14.27
C VAL A 30 10.76 0.66 -14.88
N SER A 31 11.61 1.36 -15.64
CA SER A 31 12.83 0.76 -16.20
C SER A 31 13.76 0.20 -15.12
N ILE A 32 13.90 0.88 -13.97
CA ILE A 32 14.66 0.35 -12.83
C ILE A 32 13.96 -0.86 -12.21
N LEU A 33 12.63 -0.83 -12.08
CA LEU A 33 11.85 -1.97 -11.58
C LEU A 33 12.04 -3.22 -12.45
N ASP A 34 12.08 -3.07 -13.77
CA ASP A 34 12.26 -4.19 -14.69
C ASP A 34 13.63 -4.83 -14.54
N LYS A 35 14.68 -4.03 -14.30
CA LYS A 35 16.02 -4.55 -13.95
C LYS A 35 15.99 -5.30 -12.63
N LEU A 36 15.36 -4.73 -11.59
CA LEU A 36 15.26 -5.38 -10.28
C LEU A 36 14.49 -6.71 -10.34
N ARG A 37 13.50 -6.84 -11.25
CA ARG A 37 12.77 -8.10 -11.46
C ARG A 37 13.62 -9.19 -12.11
N GLN A 38 14.67 -8.83 -12.84
CA GLN A 38 15.61 -9.82 -13.40
C GLN A 38 16.41 -10.47 -12.26
N ASP A 39 16.81 -9.69 -11.26
CA ASP A 39 17.54 -10.18 -10.08
C ASP A 39 16.62 -10.88 -9.07
N ASP A 40 15.40 -10.37 -8.89
CA ASP A 40 14.40 -10.88 -7.94
C ASP A 40 13.04 -11.14 -8.63
N PRO A 41 12.83 -12.34 -9.19
CA PRO A 41 11.61 -12.69 -9.91
C PRO A 41 10.40 -12.85 -8.98
N LEU A 42 10.58 -12.80 -7.65
CA LEU A 42 9.49 -12.87 -6.68
C LEU A 42 8.75 -11.54 -6.53
N ILE A 43 9.32 -10.43 -7.03
CA ILE A 43 8.67 -9.13 -7.05
C ILE A 43 7.34 -9.24 -7.81
N PRO A 44 6.20 -8.93 -7.17
CA PRO A 44 4.89 -9.07 -7.80
C PRO A 44 4.78 -8.37 -9.15
N PRO A 45 4.19 -9.01 -10.18
CA PRO A 45 3.87 -8.34 -11.44
C PRO A 45 2.80 -7.26 -11.22
N PRO A 46 2.67 -6.27 -12.13
CA PRO A 46 1.55 -5.34 -12.03
C PRO A 46 0.24 -6.11 -12.21
N THR A 47 -0.76 -5.77 -11.42
CA THR A 47 -2.09 -6.39 -11.53
C THR A 47 -3.12 -5.29 -11.73
N PRO A 48 -3.83 -5.28 -12.88
CA PRO A 48 -4.88 -4.32 -13.16
C PRO A 48 -5.87 -4.24 -11.99
N ARG A 49 -6.37 -3.04 -11.70
CA ARG A 49 -7.29 -2.74 -10.58
C ARG A 49 -6.73 -2.95 -9.15
N VAL A 50 -5.54 -3.54 -9.00
CA VAL A 50 -4.93 -3.82 -7.69
C VAL A 50 -3.70 -2.95 -7.44
N ILE A 51 -2.66 -3.08 -8.26
CA ILE A 51 -1.41 -2.34 -8.09
C ILE A 51 -0.71 -2.10 -9.43
N SER A 52 -0.29 -0.86 -9.65
CA SER A 52 0.47 -0.46 -10.85
C SER A 52 1.98 -0.56 -10.61
N GLU A 53 2.75 -0.64 -11.69
CA GLU A 53 4.23 -0.66 -11.65
C GLU A 53 4.82 0.55 -10.95
N LYS A 54 4.24 1.73 -11.21
CA LYS A 54 4.57 2.96 -10.50
C LYS A 54 4.42 2.82 -8.98
N ASN A 55 3.39 2.12 -8.52
CA ASN A 55 3.13 1.96 -7.10
C ASN A 55 4.03 0.88 -6.48
N ILE A 56 4.36 -0.18 -7.23
CA ILE A 56 5.34 -1.19 -6.83
C ILE A 56 6.74 -0.56 -6.70
N SER A 57 7.19 0.18 -7.72
CA SER A 57 8.48 0.89 -7.71
C SER A 57 8.57 1.88 -6.55
N ARG A 58 7.51 2.66 -6.28
CA ARG A 58 7.45 3.54 -5.09
C ARG A 58 7.50 2.79 -3.77
N LEU A 59 6.92 1.59 -3.70
CA LEU A 59 6.96 0.76 -2.50
C LEU A 59 8.39 0.26 -2.26
N LEU A 60 9.00 -0.32 -3.30
CA LEU A 60 10.36 -0.86 -3.24
C LEU A 60 11.41 0.22 -2.98
N ALA A 61 11.24 1.42 -3.53
CA ALA A 61 12.10 2.56 -3.24
C ALA A 61 12.11 2.94 -1.75
N GLU A 62 11.01 2.68 -1.05
CA GLU A 62 10.88 2.99 0.38
C GLU A 62 11.26 1.82 1.29
N THR A 63 11.03 0.57 0.87
CA THR A 63 11.32 -0.62 1.66
C THR A 63 12.76 -1.11 1.46
N GLY A 64 13.32 -0.95 0.27
CA GLY A 64 14.40 -1.78 -0.22
C GLY A 64 13.90 -3.16 -0.68
N PRO A 65 14.82 -4.10 -0.94
CA PRO A 65 14.49 -5.49 -1.25
C PRO A 65 13.57 -6.10 -0.21
N LEU A 66 12.49 -6.76 -0.64
CA LEU A 66 11.54 -7.39 0.29
C LEU A 66 12.14 -8.66 0.95
N SER A 67 13.19 -9.23 0.34
CA SER A 67 14.03 -10.31 0.85
C SER A 67 14.65 -9.99 2.22
N ASP A 68 14.99 -8.73 2.49
CA ASP A 68 15.69 -8.31 3.72
C ASP A 68 14.83 -8.51 4.97
N PHE A 69 13.51 -8.59 4.80
CA PHE A 69 12.58 -8.79 5.90
C PHE A 69 12.32 -10.27 6.11
N THR A 70 12.64 -10.80 7.30
CA THR A 70 12.38 -12.21 7.61
C THR A 70 10.89 -12.53 7.82
N ASN A 71 10.07 -11.53 8.13
CA ASN A 71 8.64 -11.69 8.40
C ASN A 71 7.88 -10.38 8.15
N TRP A 72 6.63 -10.48 7.71
CA TRP A 72 5.70 -9.35 7.55
C TRP A 72 5.63 -8.44 8.79
N ARG A 73 5.81 -8.99 10.00
CA ARG A 73 5.84 -8.20 11.25
C ARG A 73 7.00 -7.20 11.29
N LYS A 74 8.19 -7.59 10.80
CA LYS A 74 9.36 -6.69 10.72
C LYS A 74 9.10 -5.58 9.71
N LEU A 75 8.58 -5.93 8.53
CA LEU A 75 8.18 -4.95 7.51
C LEU A 75 7.10 -3.97 8.04
N MET A 76 6.11 -4.47 8.78
CA MET A 76 5.08 -3.63 9.39
C MET A 76 5.64 -2.68 10.46
N ARG A 77 6.61 -3.14 11.25
CA ARG A 77 7.34 -2.31 12.22
C ARG A 77 8.18 -1.25 11.52
N TYR A 78 8.86 -1.62 10.43
CA TYR A 78 9.64 -0.71 9.58
C TYR A 78 8.78 0.40 8.97
N ALA A 79 7.56 0.08 8.54
CA ALA A 79 6.57 1.06 8.10
C ALA A 79 6.03 1.93 9.26
N GLY A 80 6.23 1.54 10.52
CA GLY A 80 5.68 2.22 11.69
C GLY A 80 4.17 2.00 11.86
N LEU A 81 3.66 0.90 11.32
CA LEU A 81 2.24 0.53 11.34
C LEU A 81 1.91 -0.49 12.45
N ASN A 82 2.88 -0.85 13.29
CA ASN A 82 2.65 -1.64 14.49
C ASN A 82 1.79 -0.87 15.50
N LEU A 83 0.92 -1.59 16.22
CA LEU A 83 0.13 -1.02 17.30
C LEU A 83 1.01 -0.78 18.52
N ARG A 84 0.74 0.32 19.20
CA ARG A 84 1.32 0.68 20.48
C ARG A 84 0.20 1.16 21.38
N THR A 85 0.24 0.70 22.62
CA THR A 85 -0.58 1.19 23.72
C THR A 85 0.32 2.02 24.63
N ARG A 86 -0.15 3.16 25.13
CA ARG A 86 0.56 3.90 26.17
C ARG A 86 0.00 3.42 27.51
N GLN A 87 0.88 2.89 28.36
CA GLN A 87 0.55 2.50 29.73
C GLN A 87 1.49 3.25 30.68
N SER A 88 0.94 3.76 31.78
CA SER A 88 1.71 4.38 32.86
C SER A 88 0.97 4.17 34.18
N GLY A 89 1.52 3.33 35.06
CA GLY A 89 0.88 2.94 36.32
C GLY A 89 -0.53 2.41 36.10
N THR A 90 -1.53 3.18 36.51
CA THR A 90 -2.97 2.87 36.40
C THR A 90 -3.60 3.28 35.06
N PHE A 91 -2.92 4.10 34.25
CA PHE A 91 -3.48 4.59 32.99
C PHE A 91 -3.20 3.63 31.83
N GLN A 92 -4.26 3.16 31.16
CA GLN A 92 -4.19 2.45 29.89
C GLN A 92 -4.85 3.27 28.76
N GLY A 93 -4.03 3.80 27.87
CA GLY A 93 -4.49 4.59 26.72
C GLY A 93 -5.01 3.75 25.55
N GLN A 94 -5.58 4.42 24.55
CA GLN A 94 -6.07 3.77 23.33
C GLN A 94 -4.92 3.20 22.47
N ASN A 95 -5.21 2.11 21.76
CA ASN A 95 -4.31 1.51 20.78
C ASN A 95 -4.14 2.44 19.55
N LYS A 96 -2.91 2.91 19.32
CA LYS A 96 -2.54 3.76 18.18
C LYS A 96 -1.43 3.10 17.38
N ILE A 97 -1.26 3.49 16.10
CA ILE A 97 -0.05 3.10 15.38
C ILE A 97 1.18 3.82 15.94
N SER A 98 2.32 3.15 15.92
CA SER A 98 3.57 3.68 16.48
C SER A 98 4.07 4.94 15.78
N LYS A 99 3.92 5.02 14.45
CA LYS A 99 4.44 6.09 13.58
C LYS A 99 5.98 6.29 13.60
N LYS A 100 6.73 5.47 14.36
CA LYS A 100 8.20 5.50 14.47
C LYS A 100 8.97 4.99 13.24
N GLY A 101 8.28 4.43 12.24
CA GLY A 101 8.89 3.95 10.99
C GLY A 101 8.87 4.98 9.86
N ARG A 102 9.19 4.57 8.63
CA ARG A 102 9.28 5.46 7.47
C ARG A 102 7.97 6.17 7.14
N LYS A 103 7.97 7.51 7.19
CA LYS A 103 6.79 8.35 6.89
C LYS A 103 6.38 8.25 5.43
N LEU A 104 7.35 8.20 4.51
CA LEU A 104 7.11 8.13 3.08
C LEU A 104 6.50 6.78 2.67
N LEU A 105 7.00 5.66 3.21
CA LEU A 105 6.36 4.34 3.06
C LEU A 105 4.87 4.36 3.44
N ARG A 106 4.51 5.01 4.57
CA ARG A 106 3.09 5.17 4.94
C ARG A 106 2.30 6.05 3.97
N LYS A 107 2.93 7.06 3.35
CA LYS A 107 2.30 7.91 2.33
C LYS A 107 2.06 7.13 1.04
N VAL A 108 3.04 6.32 0.62
CA VAL A 108 2.92 5.43 -0.54
C VAL A 108 1.79 4.42 -0.31
N LEU A 109 1.79 3.72 0.83
CA LEU A 109 0.74 2.74 1.14
C LEU A 109 -0.66 3.35 1.16
N GLN A 110 -0.83 4.56 1.69
CA GLN A 110 -2.11 5.26 1.64
C GLN A 110 -2.50 5.65 0.21
N ALA A 111 -1.54 6.11 -0.61
CA ALA A 111 -1.81 6.41 -2.02
C ALA A 111 -2.22 5.17 -2.82
N ILE A 112 -1.69 3.99 -2.48
CA ILE A 112 -2.09 2.71 -3.08
C ILE A 112 -3.46 2.27 -2.57
N ALA A 113 -3.72 2.39 -1.26
CA ALA A 113 -4.97 1.95 -0.66
C ALA A 113 -6.20 2.81 -1.03
N LEU A 114 -6.01 4.12 -1.22
CA LEU A 114 -7.11 5.06 -1.47
C LEU A 114 -8.02 4.70 -2.67
N PRO A 115 -7.51 4.35 -3.86
CA PRO A 115 -8.38 3.91 -4.95
C PRO A 115 -9.03 2.54 -4.68
N LEU A 116 -8.38 1.68 -3.89
CA LEU A 116 -8.86 0.31 -3.64
C LEU A 116 -10.04 0.24 -2.68
N VAL A 117 -10.26 1.26 -1.85
CA VAL A 117 -11.38 1.31 -0.90
C VAL A 117 -12.67 1.84 -1.51
N LYS A 118 -12.67 2.24 -2.79
CA LYS A 118 -13.90 2.61 -3.49
C LYS A 118 -14.83 1.40 -3.59
N ARG A 119 -16.14 1.63 -3.59
CA ARG A 119 -17.13 0.55 -3.79
C ARG A 119 -16.87 -0.16 -5.12
N GLY A 120 -16.98 -1.49 -5.13
CA GLY A 120 -16.67 -2.32 -6.30
C GLY A 120 -15.18 -2.51 -6.61
N CYS A 121 -14.28 -2.03 -5.74
CA CYS A 121 -12.85 -2.32 -5.80
C CYS A 121 -12.45 -3.30 -4.68
N LEU A 122 -11.22 -3.81 -4.76
CA LEU A 122 -10.69 -4.87 -3.88
C LEU A 122 -11.01 -4.69 -2.39
N TYR A 123 -10.82 -3.50 -1.83
CA TYR A 123 -11.06 -3.21 -0.41
C TYR A 123 -12.38 -2.50 -0.12
N GLY A 124 -13.24 -2.29 -1.13
CA GLY A 124 -14.48 -1.53 -1.01
C GLY A 124 -15.37 -2.07 0.10
N ASP A 125 -15.76 -3.33 -0.01
CA ASP A 125 -16.67 -3.95 0.96
C ASP A 125 -16.03 -4.05 2.34
N PHE A 126 -14.74 -4.42 2.42
CA PHE A 126 -14.02 -4.50 3.69
C PHE A 126 -13.91 -3.13 4.41
N TYR A 127 -13.70 -2.05 3.66
CA TYR A 127 -13.60 -0.69 4.21
C TYR A 127 -14.97 -0.16 4.64
N HIS A 128 -15.98 -0.28 3.77
CA HIS A 128 -17.34 0.19 4.03
C HIS A 128 -17.99 -0.57 5.18
N LYS A 129 -17.82 -1.90 5.24
CA LYS A 129 -18.29 -2.72 6.36
C LYS A 129 -17.79 -2.19 7.70
N LYS A 130 -16.50 -1.86 7.81
CA LYS A 130 -15.92 -1.29 9.04
C LYS A 130 -16.40 0.12 9.33
N LYS A 131 -16.55 0.94 8.30
CA LYS A 131 -16.99 2.32 8.47
C LYS A 131 -18.45 2.37 8.92
N ASP A 132 -19.31 1.58 8.30
CA ASP A 132 -20.76 1.68 8.39
C ASP A 132 -21.29 0.80 9.55
N GLU A 133 -20.86 -0.46 9.67
CA GLU A 133 -21.32 -1.35 10.75
C GLU A 133 -20.65 -1.02 12.09
N THR A 134 -19.31 -0.90 12.11
CA THR A 134 -18.58 -0.65 13.37
C THR A 134 -18.42 0.83 13.71
N LYS A 135 -19.08 1.73 12.96
CA LYS A 135 -19.00 3.21 13.09
C LYS A 135 -17.56 3.70 13.23
N MET A 136 -16.63 3.06 12.52
CA MET A 136 -15.20 3.31 12.70
C MET A 136 -14.79 4.60 11.98
N PRO A 137 -13.96 5.46 12.59
CA PRO A 137 -13.42 6.63 11.90
C PRO A 137 -12.69 6.24 10.62
N GLY A 138 -12.95 6.95 9.51
CA GLY A 138 -12.40 6.63 8.19
C GLY A 138 -10.87 6.51 8.17
N ASN A 139 -10.15 7.39 8.90
CA ASN A 139 -8.69 7.33 9.03
C ASN A 139 -8.21 6.03 9.69
N LYS A 140 -8.97 5.50 10.65
CA LYS A 140 -8.66 4.24 11.33
C LYS A 140 -8.92 3.05 10.40
N ALA A 141 -10.04 3.06 9.68
CA ALA A 141 -10.35 2.05 8.67
C ALA A 141 -9.28 2.02 7.55
N MET A 142 -8.88 3.18 7.04
CA MET A 142 -7.81 3.31 6.04
C MET A 142 -6.46 2.78 6.57
N THR A 143 -6.13 3.06 7.82
CA THR A 143 -4.91 2.51 8.45
C THR A 143 -4.96 0.98 8.54
N ILE A 144 -6.13 0.40 8.80
CA ILE A 144 -6.30 -1.06 8.81
C ILE A 144 -6.12 -1.64 7.40
N VAL A 145 -6.69 -1.00 6.38
CA VAL A 145 -6.50 -1.39 4.98
C VAL A 145 -5.02 -1.34 4.60
N ALA A 146 -4.32 -0.24 4.89
CA ALA A 146 -2.89 -0.11 4.61
C ALA A 146 -2.04 -1.20 5.32
N ARG A 147 -2.39 -1.55 6.56
CA ARG A 147 -1.75 -2.64 7.31
C ARG A 147 -2.00 -4.00 6.68
N HIS A 148 -3.24 -4.24 6.27
CA HIS A 148 -3.63 -5.49 5.62
C HIS A 148 -2.93 -5.64 4.26
N LEU A 149 -2.91 -4.57 3.47
CA LEU A 149 -2.25 -4.50 2.17
C LEU A 149 -0.75 -4.79 2.29
N LEU A 150 -0.04 -4.12 3.20
CA LEU A 150 1.40 -4.36 3.39
C LEU A 150 1.70 -5.81 3.77
N ARG A 151 0.87 -6.40 4.64
CA ARG A 151 1.00 -7.82 5.03
C ARG A 151 0.78 -8.74 3.83
N LYS A 152 -0.22 -8.44 3.00
CA LYS A 152 -0.57 -9.26 1.84
C LYS A 152 0.42 -9.12 0.68
N ILE A 153 0.97 -7.93 0.45
CA ILE A 153 2.07 -7.72 -0.52
C ILE A 153 3.28 -8.56 -0.14
N TYR A 154 3.68 -8.56 1.14
CA TYR A 154 4.79 -9.41 1.59
C TYR A 154 4.47 -10.91 1.46
N GLY A 155 3.23 -11.31 1.74
CA GLY A 155 2.78 -12.69 1.53
C GLY A 155 2.82 -13.10 0.06
N TRP A 156 2.38 -12.22 -0.83
CA TRP A 156 2.39 -12.42 -2.28
C TRP A 156 3.81 -12.50 -2.83
N TYR A 157 4.70 -11.62 -2.38
CA TYR A 157 6.13 -11.70 -2.66
C TYR A 157 6.72 -13.04 -2.21
N ARG A 158 6.38 -13.51 -1.00
CA ARG A 158 6.91 -14.78 -0.46
C ARG A 158 6.31 -16.03 -1.11
N SER A 159 5.11 -15.96 -1.69
CA SER A 159 4.51 -17.13 -2.35
C SER A 159 5.08 -17.35 -3.74
N GLY A 160 5.49 -16.30 -4.45
CA GLY A 160 5.93 -16.41 -5.85
C GLY A 160 4.81 -16.80 -6.82
N GLU A 161 3.56 -16.83 -6.34
CA GLU A 161 2.38 -17.21 -7.11
C GLU A 161 1.68 -15.98 -7.72
N ALA A 162 0.84 -16.22 -8.73
CA ALA A 162 0.00 -15.18 -9.32
C ALA A 162 -0.97 -14.55 -8.30
N PHE A 163 -1.42 -13.33 -8.58
CA PHE A 163 -2.39 -12.67 -7.73
C PHE A 163 -3.75 -13.39 -7.79
N ASP A 164 -4.29 -13.72 -6.61
CA ASP A 164 -5.64 -14.25 -6.46
C ASP A 164 -6.41 -13.41 -5.42
N GLU A 165 -7.53 -12.85 -5.86
CA GLU A 165 -8.42 -12.01 -5.06
C GLU A 165 -9.09 -12.81 -3.92
N GLN A 166 -9.43 -14.08 -4.13
CA GLN A 166 -10.11 -14.88 -3.10
C GLN A 166 -9.16 -15.17 -1.93
N ARG A 167 -7.92 -15.59 -2.23
CA ARG A 167 -6.84 -15.80 -1.25
C ARG A 167 -6.40 -14.48 -0.57
N PHE A 168 -6.71 -13.34 -1.17
CA PHE A 168 -6.35 -12.06 -0.60
C PHE A 168 -7.11 -11.78 0.71
N PHE A 169 -8.38 -12.19 0.83
CA PHE A 169 -9.17 -12.04 2.05
C PHE A 169 -9.30 -13.31 2.87
N THR A 170 -9.26 -14.47 2.23
CA THR A 170 -9.40 -15.77 2.91
C THR A 170 -8.04 -16.45 3.10
N CYS A 171 -7.89 -17.23 4.17
CA CYS A 171 -6.72 -18.09 4.37
C CYS A 171 -7.14 -19.54 4.12
N ILE A 172 -7.26 -19.92 2.85
CA ILE A 172 -7.71 -21.27 2.42
C ILE A 172 -6.89 -22.37 3.11
N SER A 173 -5.55 -22.23 3.15
CA SER A 173 -4.66 -23.20 3.81
C SER A 173 -4.91 -23.41 5.31
N ARG A 174 -5.52 -22.43 6.00
CA ARG A 174 -5.93 -22.58 7.40
C ARG A 174 -7.22 -23.39 7.51
N TYR A 175 -8.16 -23.18 6.58
CA TYR A 175 -9.41 -23.93 6.52
C TYR A 175 -9.17 -25.39 6.10
N GLU A 176 -8.28 -25.65 5.15
CA GLU A 176 -7.91 -27.02 4.75
C GLU A 176 -7.27 -27.82 5.90
N LYS A 177 -6.41 -27.19 6.70
CA LYS A 177 -5.82 -27.84 7.89
C LYS A 177 -6.87 -28.13 8.97
N LEU A 178 -7.87 -27.26 9.11
CA LEU A 178 -8.98 -27.48 10.05
C LEU A 178 -9.94 -28.55 9.53
N ALA A 179 -10.23 -28.57 8.22
CA ALA A 179 -11.08 -29.57 7.58
C ALA A 179 -10.43 -30.97 7.55
N LYS A 180 -9.10 -31.06 7.52
CA LYS A 180 -8.37 -32.34 7.67
C LYS A 180 -8.21 -32.79 9.13
N ALA A 181 -8.42 -31.89 10.08
CA ALA A 181 -8.32 -32.18 11.52
C ALA A 181 -9.69 -32.40 12.19
N ALA A 182 -10.78 -32.22 11.43
CA ALA A 182 -12.15 -32.53 11.78
C ALA A 182 -12.54 -33.85 11.12
#